data_AF-A0A7C5RB85-F1
#
_entry.id   AF-A0A7C5RB85-F1
#
_cell.length_a   1.000
_cell.length_b   1.000
_cell.length_c   1.000
_cell.angle_alpha   90.00
_cell.angle_beta   90.00
_cell.angle_gamma   90.00
#
_symmetry.space_group_name_H-M   'P 1'
#
loop_
_entity.id
_entity.type
_entity.pdbx_description
1 polymer ?
#
loop_
_entity_poly.entity_id
_entity_poly.type
_entity_poly.pdbx_seq_one_letter_code
_entity_poly.pdbx_strand_id
1 'polypeptide(L)'
;MPPVRLGRREFLATIGSAAVLIASFLFFRRTTEWNQEELIREGEDRCDYCEMPIRDRRFAGAMLADGRTLRFDDIYCLLVFYLVGTGRIRGSGKLIGLRFSEVEKVVVHDLTTGRPVSAEGAWFVMGSSVRTPMGSGIVAFREISAASEHAISSGGQLLSWEALVEKYASLLRGGETQRYVQTHEGMHEPVYLDRPLRLVGGGTVTLRELLSRGRPVLVIFFATWCPTCSTNVRNAAKAYEPYRGKVTVVAKSFDPSDSDDDVLDFKRRMNLPDDWIYVTANIQFLNDLKVVSQETLLGFDPDGRVVYERRWGVFSPSELAAALEAVARSSGGG
;
A
#
# COMPACT_ATOMS: atom_id res chain seq x y z
N MET A 1 -55.99 27.15 43.04
CA MET A 1 -54.73 26.49 43.46
C MET A 1 -53.73 27.58 43.82
N PRO A 2 -53.17 27.58 45.04
CA PRO A 2 -52.17 28.58 45.42
C PRO A 2 -50.79 28.23 44.85
N PRO A 3 -49.89 29.23 44.65
CA PRO A 3 -48.53 28.98 44.20
C PRO A 3 -47.68 28.40 45.33
N VAL A 4 -47.00 27.29 45.06
CA VAL A 4 -46.02 26.68 45.96
C VAL A 4 -44.79 27.59 46.03
N ARG A 5 -44.53 28.19 47.20
CA ARG A 5 -43.28 28.90 47.48
C ARG A 5 -42.25 27.89 48.01
N LEU A 6 -41.28 27.52 47.17
CA LEU A 6 -40.12 26.75 47.60
C LEU A 6 -39.20 27.62 48.47
N GLY A 7 -38.72 27.05 49.58
CA GLY A 7 -37.88 27.76 50.53
C GLY A 7 -36.46 27.96 50.00
N ARG A 8 -35.84 29.10 50.37
CA ARG A 8 -34.48 29.50 49.96
C ARG A 8 -33.38 28.45 50.28
N ARG A 9 -33.66 27.49 51.18
CA ARG A 9 -32.77 26.37 51.54
C ARG A 9 -32.90 25.16 50.58
N GLU A 10 -34.04 24.95 49.96
CA GLU A 10 -34.25 23.86 48.99
C GLU A 10 -33.67 24.21 47.61
N PHE A 11 -33.56 25.51 47.30
CA PHE A 11 -32.95 26.02 46.06
C PHE A 11 -31.41 25.89 46.05
N LEU A 12 -30.75 25.90 47.22
CA LEU A 12 -29.29 25.77 47.31
C LEU A 12 -28.81 24.30 47.29
N ALA A 13 -29.63 23.35 47.73
CA ALA A 13 -29.28 21.92 47.70
C ALA A 13 -29.37 21.31 46.28
N THR A 14 -30.24 21.85 45.43
CA THR A 14 -30.42 21.39 44.04
C THR A 14 -29.34 21.93 43.09
N ILE A 15 -28.85 23.17 43.31
CA ILE A 15 -27.78 23.74 42.48
C ILE A 15 -26.41 23.14 42.82
N GLY A 16 -26.14 22.86 44.10
CA GLY A 16 -24.89 22.19 44.51
C GLY A 16 -24.73 20.80 43.91
N SER A 17 -25.82 20.05 43.79
CA SER A 17 -25.82 18.69 43.24
C SER A 17 -25.67 18.67 41.71
N ALA A 18 -26.26 19.64 41.01
CA ALA A 18 -26.14 19.75 39.55
C ALA A 18 -24.76 20.25 39.11
N ALA A 19 -24.15 21.20 39.84
CA ALA A 19 -22.81 21.71 39.55
C ALA A 19 -21.72 20.65 39.79
N VAL A 20 -21.87 19.80 40.81
CA VAL A 20 -20.95 18.69 41.08
C VAL A 20 -21.09 17.58 40.02
N LEU A 21 -22.29 17.32 39.50
CA LEU A 21 -22.49 16.34 38.42
C LEU A 21 -21.95 16.82 37.07
N ILE A 22 -22.08 18.12 36.73
CA ILE A 22 -21.51 18.69 35.51
C ILE A 22 -19.97 18.79 35.59
N ALA A 23 -19.42 19.16 36.75
CA ALA A 23 -17.98 19.15 36.97
C ALA A 23 -17.40 17.72 36.92
N SER A 24 -18.14 16.71 37.38
CA SER A 24 -17.73 15.30 37.31
C SER A 24 -17.81 14.73 35.88
N PHE A 25 -18.75 15.21 35.05
CA PHE A 25 -18.86 14.79 33.65
C PHE A 25 -17.79 15.46 32.76
N LEU A 26 -17.36 16.67 33.11
CA LEU A 26 -16.26 17.37 32.42
C LEU A 26 -14.86 16.88 32.84
N PHE A 27 -14.73 16.19 33.98
CA PHE A 27 -13.46 15.58 34.42
C PHE A 27 -13.26 14.11 33.99
N PHE A 28 -14.26 13.49 33.37
CA PHE A 28 -14.19 12.10 32.89
C PHE A 28 -14.22 11.96 31.36
N ARG A 29 -13.87 13.01 30.61
CA ARG A 29 -13.15 12.79 29.36
C ARG A 29 -11.71 12.47 29.72
N ARG A 30 -11.47 11.22 30.12
CA ARG A 30 -10.14 10.61 30.06
C ARG A 30 -9.74 10.71 28.58
N THR A 31 -9.02 11.76 28.21
CA THR A 31 -8.16 11.70 27.04
C THR A 31 -7.24 10.52 27.34
N THR A 32 -7.51 9.36 26.75
CA THR A 32 -6.57 8.26 26.79
C THR A 32 -5.26 8.85 26.30
N GLU A 33 -4.30 9.05 27.20
CA GLU A 33 -3.01 9.58 26.82
C GLU A 33 -2.47 8.63 25.74
N TRP A 34 -2.26 9.17 24.55
CA TRP A 34 -1.72 8.40 23.44
C TRP A 34 -0.23 8.20 23.72
N ASN A 35 0.06 7.21 24.57
CA ASN A 35 1.40 6.89 25.04
C ASN A 35 2.20 6.26 23.90
N GLN A 36 3.11 7.04 23.31
CA GLN A 36 3.89 6.66 22.14
C GLN A 36 4.73 5.39 22.37
N GLU A 37 5.18 5.16 23.60
CA GLU A 37 6.02 4.02 23.97
C GLU A 37 5.27 2.67 23.98
N GLU A 38 3.94 2.70 24.09
CA GLU A 38 3.09 1.51 24.22
C GLU A 38 2.14 1.33 23.02
N LEU A 39 2.37 2.06 21.92
CA LEU A 39 1.46 2.02 20.76
C LEU A 39 1.44 0.67 20.07
N ILE A 40 2.57 -0.04 20.06
CA ILE A 40 2.75 -1.27 19.31
C ILE A 40 3.25 -2.36 20.26
N ARG A 41 2.46 -3.43 20.39
CA ARG A 41 2.79 -4.65 21.10
C ARG A 41 3.10 -5.74 20.10
N GLU A 42 4.39 -6.03 19.95
CA GLU A 42 4.88 -7.08 19.06
C GLU A 42 4.28 -8.44 19.41
N GLY A 43 3.88 -9.20 18.38
CA GLY A 43 3.23 -10.50 18.53
C GLY A 43 1.75 -10.44 18.93
N GLU A 44 1.25 -9.31 19.44
CA GLU A 44 -0.14 -9.13 19.85
C GLU A 44 -0.94 -8.32 18.84
N ASP A 45 -0.44 -7.14 18.46
CA ASP A 45 -1.14 -6.23 17.57
C ASP A 45 -1.07 -6.70 16.11
N ARG A 46 -2.09 -6.35 15.33
CA ARG A 46 -2.18 -6.66 13.88
C ARG A 46 -2.25 -5.38 13.07
N CYS A 47 -1.70 -5.42 11.87
CA CYS A 47 -1.75 -4.31 10.93
C CYS A 47 -3.17 -4.06 10.43
N ASP A 48 -3.65 -2.82 10.51
CA ASP A 48 -4.98 -2.42 10.01
C ASP A 48 -5.10 -2.44 8.47
N TYR A 49 -4.00 -2.58 7.74
CA TYR A 49 -3.98 -2.68 6.27
C TYR A 49 -3.91 -4.13 5.77
N CYS A 50 -2.83 -4.85 6.11
CA CYS A 50 -2.58 -6.20 5.58
C CYS A 50 -3.06 -7.33 6.51
N GLU A 51 -3.56 -6.98 7.70
CA GLU A 51 -3.98 -7.90 8.76
C GLU A 51 -2.85 -8.80 9.30
N MET A 52 -1.60 -8.63 8.89
CA MET A 52 -0.47 -9.39 9.42
C MET A 52 -0.17 -9.02 10.87
N PRO A 53 0.26 -9.98 11.71
CA PRO A 53 0.71 -9.69 13.07
C PRO A 53 1.96 -8.82 13.03
N ILE A 54 2.03 -7.81 13.88
CA ILE A 54 3.20 -6.93 13.97
C ILE A 54 4.30 -7.67 14.71
N ARG A 55 5.38 -8.04 14.02
CA ARG A 55 6.45 -8.88 14.60
C ARG A 55 7.67 -8.11 15.04
N ASP A 56 7.93 -6.98 14.39
CA ASP A 56 9.10 -6.17 14.64
C ASP A 56 8.71 -4.70 14.55
N ARG A 57 8.66 -4.04 15.69
CA ARG A 57 8.20 -2.66 15.81
C ARG A 57 9.07 -1.70 15.02
N ARG A 58 10.32 -2.05 14.71
CA ARG A 58 11.28 -1.19 13.98
C ARG A 58 10.82 -0.85 12.56
N PHE A 59 9.95 -1.67 11.96
CA PHE A 59 9.34 -1.40 10.66
C PHE A 59 7.93 -0.82 10.77
N ALA A 60 7.39 -0.82 11.98
CA ALA A 60 6.00 -0.56 12.24
C ALA A 60 5.75 0.93 12.47
N GLY A 61 4.48 1.32 12.28
CA GLY A 61 4.02 2.66 12.57
C GLY A 61 2.60 2.66 13.12
N ALA A 62 2.20 3.78 13.69
CA ALA A 62 0.87 4.00 14.21
C ALA A 62 0.38 5.40 13.86
N MET A 63 -0.92 5.56 13.68
CA MET A 63 -1.53 6.86 13.49
C MET A 63 -2.77 7.01 14.38
N LEU A 64 -2.99 8.23 14.86
CA LEU A 64 -4.23 8.64 15.50
C LEU A 64 -5.04 9.40 14.45
N ALA A 65 -6.21 8.88 14.11
CA ALA A 65 -7.12 9.51 13.15
C ALA A 65 -8.56 9.41 13.64
N ASP A 66 -9.26 10.54 13.67
CA ASP A 66 -10.59 10.71 14.27
C ASP A 66 -10.72 10.01 15.65
N GLY A 67 -9.72 10.18 16.53
CA GLY A 67 -9.67 9.54 17.84
C GLY A 67 -9.42 8.02 17.86
N ARG A 68 -9.22 7.39 16.69
CA ARG A 68 -8.91 5.95 16.56
C ARG A 68 -7.41 5.75 16.34
N THR A 69 -6.81 4.86 17.12
CA THR A 69 -5.42 4.42 16.89
C THR A 69 -5.41 3.27 15.88
N LEU A 70 -4.76 3.49 14.74
CA LEU A 70 -4.48 2.48 13.73
C LEU A 70 -2.98 2.12 13.78
N ARG A 71 -2.66 0.87 13.50
CA ARG A 71 -1.33 0.27 13.62
C ARG A 71 -0.95 -0.44 12.32
N PHE A 72 0.33 -0.39 11.99
CA PHE A 72 0.84 -0.88 10.73
C PHE A 72 2.14 -1.64 10.94
N ASP A 73 2.27 -2.80 10.31
CA ASP A 73 3.47 -3.65 10.38
C ASP A 73 4.60 -3.13 9.47
N ASP A 74 4.27 -2.30 8.47
CA ASP A 74 5.22 -1.71 7.54
C ASP A 74 4.85 -0.24 7.27
N ILE A 75 5.85 0.63 7.07
CA ILE A 75 5.65 2.05 6.75
C ILE A 75 4.86 2.21 5.43
N TYR A 76 4.95 1.28 4.48
CA TYR A 76 4.10 1.24 3.29
C TYR A 76 2.61 1.20 3.64
N CYS A 77 2.21 0.28 4.52
CA CYS A 77 0.82 0.13 4.95
C CYS A 77 0.30 1.44 5.57
N LEU A 78 1.13 2.08 6.39
CA LEU A 78 0.84 3.37 7.01
C LEU A 78 0.66 4.46 5.93
N LEU A 79 1.61 4.59 4.99
CA LEU A 79 1.58 5.61 3.94
C LEU A 79 0.34 5.47 3.07
N VAL A 80 -0.01 4.25 2.67
CA VAL A 80 -1.22 3.99 1.89
C VAL A 80 -2.46 4.49 2.65
N PHE A 81 -2.60 4.11 3.93
CA PHE A 81 -3.70 4.59 4.77
C PHE A 81 -3.73 6.12 4.86
N TYR A 82 -2.59 6.74 5.20
CA TYR A 82 -2.44 8.18 5.35
C TYR A 82 -2.83 8.93 4.07
N LEU A 83 -2.34 8.50 2.92
CA LEU A 83 -2.60 9.15 1.63
C LEU A 83 -4.07 9.05 1.20
N VAL A 84 -4.72 7.91 1.47
CA VAL A 84 -6.14 7.71 1.16
C VAL A 84 -7.02 8.56 2.05
N GLY A 85 -6.84 8.48 3.37
CA GLY A 85 -7.70 9.19 4.29
C GLY A 85 -7.48 10.71 4.29
N THR A 86 -6.28 11.19 3.94
CA THR A 86 -6.05 12.63 3.68
C THR A 86 -6.51 13.08 2.29
N GLY A 87 -7.08 12.19 1.47
CA GLY A 87 -7.57 12.51 0.13
C GLY A 87 -6.49 12.81 -0.91
N ARG A 88 -5.20 12.59 -0.59
CA ARG A 88 -4.07 12.81 -1.52
C ARG A 88 -4.05 11.84 -2.69
N ILE A 89 -4.62 10.65 -2.52
CA ILE A 89 -4.83 9.68 -3.59
C ILE A 89 -6.28 9.15 -3.55
N ARG A 90 -6.84 8.88 -4.73
CA ARG A 90 -8.16 8.24 -4.84
C ARG A 90 -8.00 6.73 -4.61
N GLY A 91 -8.51 6.23 -3.49
CA GLY A 91 -8.69 4.80 -3.26
C GLY A 91 -9.98 4.29 -3.91
N SER A 92 -9.97 3.04 -4.36
CA SER A 92 -11.18 2.33 -4.72
C SER A 92 -12.12 2.20 -3.53
N GLY A 93 -13.35 2.69 -3.71
CA GLY A 93 -14.38 2.67 -2.67
C GLY A 93 -14.62 1.26 -2.13
N LYS A 94 -14.72 1.16 -0.79
CA LYS A 94 -14.84 -0.06 0.03
C LYS A 94 -13.55 -0.84 0.35
N LEU A 95 -12.38 -0.19 0.30
CA LEU A 95 -11.32 -0.61 1.21
C LEU A 95 -11.80 -0.32 2.65
N ILE A 96 -12.28 -1.36 3.35
CA ILE A 96 -12.35 -1.54 4.81
C ILE A 96 -12.47 -0.25 5.66
N GLY A 97 -13.66 0.35 5.82
CA GLY A 97 -13.93 1.33 6.90
C GLY A 97 -12.99 2.55 7.01
N LEU A 98 -12.31 2.91 5.92
CA LEU A 98 -11.12 3.77 5.84
C LEU A 98 -11.37 5.29 5.79
N ARG A 99 -12.60 5.74 6.02
CA ARG A 99 -12.88 7.18 6.01
C ARG A 99 -12.58 7.75 7.39
N PHE A 100 -11.48 8.49 7.48
CA PHE A 100 -11.25 9.44 8.56
C PHE A 100 -11.16 10.85 7.98
N SER A 101 -11.65 11.84 8.73
CA SER A 101 -11.65 13.25 8.35
C SER A 101 -10.35 13.96 8.71
N GLU A 102 -9.68 13.51 9.78
CA GLU A 102 -8.50 14.16 10.32
C GLU A 102 -7.46 13.12 10.76
N VAL A 103 -6.20 13.37 10.43
CA VAL A 103 -5.06 12.65 10.99
C VAL A 103 -4.41 13.56 12.01
N GLU A 104 -4.47 13.17 13.28
CA GLU A 104 -4.00 13.98 14.41
C GLU A 104 -2.51 13.77 14.67
N LYS A 105 -2.04 12.51 14.60
CA LYS A 105 -0.64 12.13 14.88
C LYS A 105 -0.22 10.94 14.04
N VAL A 106 1.05 10.92 13.66
CA VAL A 106 1.70 9.78 13.03
C VAL A 106 3.02 9.48 13.74
N VAL A 107 3.22 8.23 14.11
CA VAL A 107 4.45 7.73 14.75
C VAL A 107 4.99 6.58 13.95
N VAL A 108 6.31 6.57 13.78
CA VAL A 108 7.09 5.45 13.24
C VAL A 108 8.14 5.07 14.28
N HIS A 109 8.92 4.01 14.03
CA HIS A 109 9.96 3.58 14.96
C HIS A 109 11.33 3.69 14.31
N ASP A 110 12.31 4.09 15.12
CA ASP A 110 13.71 4.14 14.72
C ASP A 110 14.22 2.72 14.43
N LEU A 111 14.82 2.52 13.26
CA LEU A 111 15.30 1.20 12.82
C LEU A 111 16.37 0.62 13.74
N THR A 112 17.17 1.48 14.38
CA THR A 112 18.30 1.05 15.22
C THR A 112 17.84 0.62 16.61
N THR A 113 16.96 1.40 17.21
CA THR A 113 16.58 1.28 18.63
C THR A 113 15.19 0.72 18.86
N GLY A 114 14.33 0.73 17.84
CA GLY A 114 12.91 0.38 17.96
C GLY A 114 12.10 1.39 18.77
N ARG A 115 12.67 2.55 19.13
CA ARG A 115 11.96 3.58 19.89
C ARG A 115 11.05 4.42 18.99
N PRO A 116 9.88 4.85 19.48
CA PRO A 116 8.94 5.65 18.71
C PRO A 116 9.49 7.04 18.37
N VAL A 117 9.14 7.55 17.20
CA VAL A 117 9.47 8.89 16.72
C VAL A 117 8.28 9.47 15.96
N SER A 118 7.96 10.76 16.18
CA SER A 118 6.95 11.45 15.37
C SER A 118 7.39 11.42 13.90
N ALA A 119 6.50 11.04 12.99
CA ALA A 119 6.85 10.93 11.58
C ALA A 119 7.40 12.25 11.01
N GLU A 120 6.81 13.39 11.40
CA GLU A 120 7.25 14.73 11.00
C GLU A 120 8.70 15.05 11.42
N GLY A 121 9.16 14.48 12.54
CA GLY A 121 10.53 14.64 13.05
C GLY A 121 11.48 13.50 12.68
N ALA A 122 11.01 12.50 11.93
CA ALA A 122 11.81 11.35 11.53
C ALA A 122 12.48 11.56 10.16
N TRP A 123 13.54 10.81 9.94
CA TRP A 123 14.23 10.67 8.66
C TRP A 123 13.97 9.30 8.06
N PHE A 124 13.73 9.24 6.75
CA PHE A 124 13.36 8.00 6.08
C PHE A 124 14.38 7.63 5.02
N VAL A 125 14.62 6.34 4.85
CA VAL A 125 15.32 5.80 3.69
C VAL A 125 14.33 4.97 2.88
N MET A 126 14.03 5.40 1.65
CA MET A 126 13.16 4.70 0.71
C MET A 126 14.00 3.92 -0.31
N GLY A 127 13.74 2.63 -0.48
CA GLY A 127 14.49 1.76 -1.39
C GLY A 127 15.75 1.18 -0.77
N SER A 128 15.77 1.04 0.55
CA SER A 128 16.79 0.31 1.30
C SER A 128 16.74 -1.18 0.95
N SER A 129 17.90 -1.85 0.90
CA SER A 129 18.00 -3.30 0.70
C SER A 129 17.53 -4.15 1.89
N VAL A 130 17.18 -3.52 3.02
CA VAL A 130 16.61 -4.20 4.20
C VAL A 130 15.26 -4.81 3.86
N ARG A 131 15.09 -6.09 4.22
CA ARG A 131 13.81 -6.79 4.10
C ARG A 131 12.82 -6.27 5.15
N THR A 132 11.83 -5.52 4.71
CA THR A 132 10.70 -5.08 5.56
C THR A 132 9.51 -6.03 5.43
N PRO A 133 8.53 -6.02 6.36
CA PRO A 133 7.45 -7.00 6.38
C PRO A 133 6.59 -7.03 5.12
N MET A 134 6.38 -5.88 4.45
CA MET A 134 5.70 -5.79 3.16
C MET A 134 6.66 -5.58 1.99
N GLY A 135 7.97 -5.77 2.19
CA GLY A 135 8.97 -5.62 1.13
C GLY A 135 9.09 -4.20 0.55
N SER A 136 8.63 -3.18 1.28
CA SER A 136 8.64 -1.78 0.85
C SER A 136 10.05 -1.20 0.78
N GLY A 137 10.98 -1.72 1.59
CA GLY A 137 12.32 -1.15 1.73
C GLY A 137 12.30 0.27 2.30
N ILE A 138 11.23 0.65 3.02
CA ILE A 138 11.10 1.94 3.70
C ILE A 138 11.41 1.73 5.18
N VAL A 139 12.37 2.47 5.70
CA VAL A 139 12.79 2.43 7.10
C VAL A 139 12.90 3.85 7.65
N ALA A 140 12.68 4.01 8.96
CA ALA A 140 12.71 5.30 9.64
C ALA A 140 13.85 5.38 10.66
N PHE A 141 14.32 6.60 10.91
CA PHE A 141 15.39 6.92 11.83
C PHE A 141 15.04 8.19 12.60
N ARG A 142 15.46 8.24 13.86
CA ARG A 142 15.35 9.46 14.66
C ARG A 142 16.38 10.51 14.25
N GLU A 143 17.60 10.07 13.95
CA GLU A 143 18.73 10.95 13.65
C GLU A 143 19.09 10.90 12.17
N ILE A 144 19.34 12.07 11.57
CA ILE A 144 19.73 12.18 10.16
C ILE A 144 21.05 11.47 9.85
N SER A 145 21.99 11.45 10.81
CA SER A 145 23.29 10.79 10.65
C SER A 145 23.12 9.29 10.44
N ALA A 146 22.33 8.63 11.29
CA ALA A 146 22.02 7.21 11.17
C ALA A 146 21.29 6.91 9.84
N ALA A 147 20.34 7.75 9.45
CA ALA A 147 19.62 7.61 8.19
C ALA A 147 20.55 7.73 6.96
N SER A 148 21.47 8.71 6.98
CA SER A 148 22.46 8.93 5.93
C SER A 148 23.45 7.77 5.82
N GLU A 149 23.97 7.30 6.95
CA GLU A 149 24.87 6.14 7.00
C GLU A 149 24.18 4.89 6.44
N HIS A 150 22.93 4.66 6.82
CA HIS A 150 22.13 3.55 6.30
C HIS A 150 21.87 3.66 4.80
N ALA A 151 21.56 4.85 4.29
CA ALA A 151 21.36 5.07 2.86
C ALA A 151 22.65 4.81 2.05
N ILE A 152 23.82 5.15 2.60
CA ILE A 152 25.13 4.85 1.99
C ILE A 152 25.40 3.34 1.98
N SER A 153 25.12 2.63 3.07
CA SER A 153 25.45 1.20 3.19
C SER A 153 24.45 0.27 2.51
N SER A 154 23.16 0.63 2.55
CA SER A 154 22.05 -0.23 2.15
C SER A 154 21.34 0.27 0.89
N GLY A 155 21.81 1.38 0.32
CA GLY A 155 21.14 2.08 -0.77
C GLY A 155 19.85 2.77 -0.34
N GLY A 156 19.18 3.38 -1.31
CA GLY A 156 17.94 4.11 -1.10
C GLY A 156 18.14 5.62 -0.99
N GLN A 157 17.02 6.34 -0.95
CA GLN A 157 17.00 7.79 -0.89
C GLN A 157 16.62 8.26 0.52
N LEU A 158 17.46 9.13 1.10
CA LEU A 158 17.17 9.86 2.33
C LEU A 158 16.09 10.93 2.08
N LEU A 159 15.04 10.94 2.91
CA LEU A 159 13.86 11.77 2.76
C LEU A 159 13.34 12.28 4.11
N SER A 160 12.74 13.46 4.12
CA SER A 160 11.83 13.91 5.19
C SER A 160 10.46 13.25 5.03
N TRP A 161 9.59 13.36 6.04
CA TRP A 161 8.21 12.90 5.96
C TRP A 161 7.44 13.49 4.77
N GLU A 162 7.50 14.80 4.58
CA GLU A 162 6.79 15.48 3.49
C GLU A 162 7.26 14.98 2.12
N ALA A 163 8.57 14.84 1.94
CA ALA A 163 9.15 14.34 0.69
C ALA A 163 8.82 12.86 0.46
N LEU A 164 8.78 12.05 1.52
CA LEU A 164 8.32 10.66 1.48
C LEU A 164 6.85 10.58 1.04
N VAL A 165 5.96 11.33 1.70
CA VAL A 165 4.53 11.37 1.38
C VAL A 165 4.30 11.80 -0.05
N GLU A 166 4.94 12.88 -0.52
CA GLU A 166 4.76 13.37 -1.89
C GLU A 166 5.30 12.38 -2.92
N LYS A 167 6.52 11.86 -2.71
CA LYS A 167 7.12 10.88 -3.59
C LYS A 167 6.26 9.62 -3.68
N TYR A 168 5.77 9.13 -2.54
CA TYR A 168 4.93 7.93 -2.52
C TYR A 168 3.55 8.19 -3.13
N ALA A 169 2.95 9.35 -2.89
CA ALA A 169 1.71 9.76 -3.56
C ALA A 169 1.86 9.76 -5.08
N SER A 170 2.94 10.35 -5.61
CA SER A 170 3.23 10.38 -7.05
C SER A 170 3.38 8.97 -7.63
N LEU A 171 4.13 8.08 -6.95
CA LEU A 171 4.28 6.69 -7.36
C LEU A 171 2.95 5.92 -7.36
N LEU A 172 2.10 6.17 -6.36
CA LEU A 172 0.82 5.47 -6.19
C LEU A 172 -0.31 5.99 -7.10
N ARG A 173 -0.31 7.28 -7.45
CA ARG A 173 -1.23 7.83 -8.46
C ARG A 173 -0.99 7.23 -9.83
N GLY A 174 0.26 6.84 -10.09
CA GLY A 174 0.68 6.44 -11.41
C GLY A 174 0.81 7.63 -12.35
N GLY A 175 1.42 7.42 -13.53
CA GLY A 175 1.46 8.42 -14.60
C GLY A 175 2.21 9.75 -14.33
N GLU A 176 2.79 10.00 -13.16
CA GLU A 176 3.44 11.29 -12.78
C GLU A 176 4.97 11.27 -12.65
N THR A 177 5.65 10.12 -12.70
CA THR A 177 6.99 10.16 -13.31
C THR A 177 6.75 10.33 -14.78
N GLN A 178 6.82 11.59 -15.22
CA GLN A 178 6.96 12.08 -16.59
C GLN A 178 6.86 10.97 -17.66
N ARG A 179 6.08 11.17 -18.72
CA ARG A 179 6.66 11.66 -19.98
C ARG A 179 8.15 12.06 -19.86
N TYR A 180 9.02 11.12 -19.52
CA TYR A 180 10.42 11.16 -19.83
C TYR A 180 10.48 10.81 -21.31
N VAL A 181 9.78 11.63 -22.11
CA VAL A 181 10.30 12.06 -23.38
C VAL A 181 11.57 12.76 -22.96
N GLN A 182 12.68 12.01 -22.93
CA GLN A 182 13.95 12.63 -23.18
C GLN A 182 13.74 13.41 -24.47
N THR A 183 13.66 14.72 -24.34
CA THR A 183 14.06 15.63 -25.40
C THR A 183 15.59 15.61 -25.45
N HIS A 184 16.13 14.42 -25.69
CA HIS A 184 17.48 14.18 -26.15
C HIS A 184 17.31 13.14 -27.26
N GLU A 185 17.41 13.64 -28.49
CA GLU A 185 17.64 12.94 -29.76
C GLU A 185 17.59 11.39 -29.68
N GLY A 186 16.44 10.83 -30.06
CA GLY A 186 16.25 9.39 -30.28
C GLY A 186 14.96 8.87 -29.66
N MET A 187 13.99 8.46 -30.49
CA MET A 187 12.89 7.59 -30.05
C MET A 187 13.46 6.24 -29.62
N HIS A 188 13.95 6.11 -28.40
CA HIS A 188 14.31 4.82 -27.85
C HIS A 188 13.03 4.13 -27.38
N GLU A 189 12.73 2.97 -27.96
CA GLU A 189 11.61 2.13 -27.52
C GLU A 189 11.72 1.82 -26.02
N PRO A 190 10.59 1.63 -25.31
CA PRO A 190 10.63 1.38 -23.88
C PRO A 190 11.40 0.10 -23.54
N VAL A 191 12.49 0.25 -22.77
CA VAL A 191 13.42 -0.84 -22.42
C VAL A 191 12.71 -2.03 -21.74
N TYR A 192 11.59 -1.78 -21.05
CA TYR A 192 10.82 -2.84 -20.38
C TYR A 192 10.24 -3.88 -21.35
N LEU A 193 10.03 -3.54 -22.63
CA LEU A 193 9.43 -4.44 -23.63
C LEU A 193 10.31 -5.66 -23.90
N ASP A 194 11.63 -5.48 -23.85
CA ASP A 194 12.64 -6.48 -24.21
C ASP A 194 13.33 -7.12 -23.00
N ARG A 195 12.91 -6.77 -21.78
CA ARG A 195 13.45 -7.41 -20.57
C ARG A 195 13.07 -8.89 -20.55
N PRO A 196 14.04 -9.81 -20.36
CA PRO A 196 13.74 -11.22 -20.23
C PRO A 196 12.99 -11.47 -18.91
N LEU A 197 11.77 -11.98 -19.02
CA LEU A 197 10.97 -12.45 -17.91
C LEU A 197 11.12 -13.97 -17.82
N ARG A 198 11.73 -14.45 -16.74
CA ARG A 198 11.90 -15.88 -16.52
C ARG A 198 10.55 -16.50 -16.18
N LEU A 199 10.17 -17.52 -16.93
CA LEU A 199 8.97 -18.31 -16.69
C LEU A 199 9.21 -19.24 -15.49
N VAL A 200 8.17 -19.46 -14.69
CA VAL A 200 8.16 -20.51 -13.68
C VAL A 200 8.19 -21.86 -14.38
N GLY A 201 9.11 -22.74 -13.98
CA GLY A 201 9.35 -24.02 -14.66
C GLY A 201 10.38 -23.96 -15.80
N GLY A 202 10.99 -22.79 -16.02
CA GLY A 202 12.11 -22.60 -16.95
C GLY A 202 11.73 -21.92 -18.26
N GLY A 203 12.76 -21.42 -18.96
CA GLY A 203 12.60 -20.58 -20.15
C GLY A 203 12.38 -19.10 -19.82
N THR A 204 12.33 -18.29 -20.86
CA THR A 204 12.14 -16.84 -20.78
C THR A 204 11.15 -16.38 -21.83
N VAL A 205 10.46 -15.27 -21.54
CA VAL A 205 9.61 -14.55 -22.49
C VAL A 205 9.82 -13.06 -22.31
N THR A 206 9.59 -12.24 -23.34
CA THR A 206 9.55 -10.78 -23.21
C THR A 206 8.13 -10.26 -23.33
N LEU A 207 7.88 -9.04 -22.85
CA LEU A 207 6.56 -8.42 -23.02
C LEU A 207 6.26 -8.19 -24.51
N ARG A 208 7.28 -7.84 -25.30
CA ARG A 208 7.16 -7.72 -26.77
C ARG A 208 6.71 -9.02 -27.43
N GLU A 209 7.31 -10.15 -27.06
CA GLU A 209 6.91 -11.46 -27.59
C GLU A 209 5.45 -11.80 -27.26
N LEU A 210 4.98 -11.46 -26.05
CA LEU A 210 3.58 -11.67 -25.68
C LEU A 210 2.62 -10.80 -26.49
N LEU A 211 2.95 -9.53 -26.64
CA LEU A 211 2.13 -8.55 -27.36
C LEU A 211 2.10 -8.82 -28.87
N SER A 212 3.19 -9.34 -29.45
CA SER A 212 3.27 -9.75 -30.85
C SER A 212 2.24 -10.81 -31.26
N ARG A 213 1.64 -11.51 -30.27
CA ARG A 213 0.54 -12.46 -30.47
C ARG A 213 -0.81 -11.78 -30.73
N GLY A 214 -0.84 -10.45 -30.85
CA GLY A 214 -2.02 -9.66 -31.19
C GLY A 214 -3.02 -9.48 -30.04
N ARG A 215 -2.64 -9.83 -28.81
CA ARG A 215 -3.50 -9.69 -27.62
C ARG A 215 -2.87 -8.71 -26.63
N PRO A 216 -3.65 -7.78 -26.06
CA PRO A 216 -3.18 -6.92 -24.99
C PRO A 216 -2.84 -7.77 -23.75
N VAL A 217 -1.95 -7.26 -22.91
CA VAL A 217 -1.42 -7.97 -21.74
C VAL A 217 -1.82 -7.26 -20.46
N LEU A 218 -2.38 -7.98 -19.49
CA LEU A 218 -2.52 -7.50 -18.12
C LEU A 218 -1.46 -8.20 -17.25
N VAL A 219 -0.53 -7.42 -16.71
CA VAL A 219 0.44 -7.87 -15.70
C VAL A 219 -0.15 -7.63 -14.31
N ILE A 220 -0.30 -8.70 -13.54
CA ILE A 220 -0.75 -8.67 -12.14
C ILE A 220 0.47 -8.99 -11.28
N PHE A 221 0.94 -8.01 -10.51
CA PHE A 221 2.02 -8.22 -9.56
C PHE A 221 1.48 -8.90 -8.29
N PHE A 222 2.30 -9.73 -7.66
CA PHE A 222 1.98 -10.37 -6.38
C PHE A 222 3.26 -10.78 -5.64
N ALA A 223 3.17 -11.07 -4.35
CA ALA A 223 4.16 -11.86 -3.62
C ALA A 223 3.46 -13.06 -2.95
N THR A 224 4.14 -14.20 -2.85
CA THR A 224 3.50 -15.48 -2.42
C THR A 224 3.00 -15.48 -0.98
N TRP A 225 3.55 -14.59 -0.15
CA TRP A 225 3.21 -14.38 1.26
C TRP A 225 2.25 -13.20 1.50
N CYS A 226 1.94 -12.42 0.47
CA CYS A 226 1.18 -11.17 0.59
C CYS A 226 -0.36 -11.42 0.65
N PRO A 227 -1.05 -11.06 1.75
CA PRO A 227 -2.48 -11.34 1.92
C PRO A 227 -3.39 -10.53 0.97
N THR A 228 -3.07 -9.25 0.77
CA THR A 228 -3.78 -8.36 -0.15
C THR A 228 -3.66 -8.86 -1.59
N CYS A 229 -2.46 -9.31 -1.98
CA CYS A 229 -2.19 -9.95 -3.27
C CYS A 229 -3.02 -11.21 -3.45
N SER A 230 -3.09 -12.09 -2.44
CA SER A 230 -3.91 -13.31 -2.44
C SER A 230 -5.38 -13.01 -2.73
N THR A 231 -5.90 -11.89 -2.18
CA THR A 231 -7.26 -11.42 -2.44
C THR A 231 -7.41 -10.93 -3.89
N ASN A 232 -6.47 -10.11 -4.36
CA ASN A 232 -6.48 -9.56 -5.72
C ASN A 232 -6.42 -10.64 -6.79
N VAL A 233 -5.47 -11.58 -6.71
CA VAL A 233 -5.32 -12.64 -7.73
C VAL A 233 -6.55 -13.56 -7.77
N ARG A 234 -7.15 -13.86 -6.61
CA ARG A 234 -8.37 -14.67 -6.53
C ARG A 234 -9.56 -13.95 -7.16
N ASN A 235 -9.70 -12.65 -6.90
CA ASN A 235 -10.76 -11.85 -7.49
C ASN A 235 -10.56 -11.68 -9.01
N ALA A 236 -9.31 -11.58 -9.49
CA ALA A 236 -8.98 -11.54 -10.92
C ALA A 236 -9.34 -12.87 -11.59
N ALA A 237 -8.97 -14.01 -10.99
CA ALA A 237 -9.33 -15.33 -11.49
C ALA A 237 -10.84 -15.51 -11.63
N LYS A 238 -11.64 -15.03 -10.67
CA LYS A 238 -13.10 -15.04 -10.74
C LYS A 238 -13.66 -14.17 -11.88
N ALA A 239 -13.00 -13.06 -12.17
CA ALA A 239 -13.41 -12.12 -13.22
C ALA A 239 -12.91 -12.50 -14.62
N TYR A 240 -11.98 -13.46 -14.74
CA TYR A 240 -11.19 -13.68 -15.95
C TYR A 240 -11.96 -14.31 -17.11
N GLU A 241 -12.91 -15.21 -16.83
CA GLU A 241 -13.50 -16.08 -17.86
C GLU A 241 -14.06 -15.34 -19.11
N PRO A 242 -14.78 -14.21 -18.99
CA PRO A 242 -15.25 -13.45 -20.17
C PRO A 242 -14.15 -12.83 -21.04
N TYR A 243 -12.93 -12.76 -20.51
CA TYR A 243 -11.74 -12.17 -21.12
C TYR A 243 -10.71 -13.22 -21.53
N ARG A 244 -10.96 -14.51 -21.25
CA ARG A 244 -10.14 -15.62 -21.73
C ARG A 244 -10.06 -15.54 -23.26
N GLY A 245 -8.84 -15.61 -23.78
CA GLY A 245 -8.56 -15.43 -25.22
C GLY A 245 -8.56 -13.98 -25.73
N LYS A 246 -9.08 -13.00 -24.97
CA LYS A 246 -9.06 -11.57 -25.32
C LYS A 246 -7.89 -10.82 -24.67
N VAL A 247 -7.49 -11.23 -23.46
CA VAL A 247 -6.37 -10.65 -22.72
C VAL A 247 -5.42 -11.76 -22.30
N THR A 248 -4.12 -11.53 -22.52
CA THR A 248 -3.07 -12.37 -21.95
C THR A 248 -2.80 -11.89 -20.52
N VAL A 249 -2.98 -12.75 -19.52
CA VAL A 249 -2.66 -12.40 -18.13
C VAL A 249 -1.27 -12.93 -17.76
N VAL A 250 -0.44 -12.05 -17.21
CA VAL A 250 0.88 -12.39 -16.67
C VAL A 250 0.83 -12.18 -15.15
N ALA A 251 0.85 -13.27 -14.40
CA ALA A 251 1.05 -13.24 -12.95
C ALA A 251 2.55 -13.14 -12.67
N LYS A 252 2.99 -11.98 -12.20
CA LYS A 252 4.41 -11.67 -11.98
C LYS A 252 4.74 -11.57 -10.50
N SER A 253 5.66 -12.41 -10.02
CA SER A 253 6.19 -12.24 -8.67
C SER A 253 6.95 -10.91 -8.56
N PHE A 254 6.69 -10.20 -7.48
CA PHE A 254 7.34 -8.96 -7.06
C PHE A 254 8.57 -9.26 -6.18
N ASP A 255 8.56 -10.35 -5.41
CA ASP A 255 9.60 -10.65 -4.43
C ASP A 255 10.72 -11.50 -5.05
N PRO A 256 11.98 -11.01 -5.10
CA PRO A 256 13.12 -11.78 -5.60
C PRO A 256 13.45 -13.03 -4.78
N SER A 257 12.88 -13.17 -3.58
CA SER A 257 13.02 -14.36 -2.74
C SER A 257 11.99 -15.45 -3.03
N ASP A 258 10.95 -15.19 -3.84
CA ASP A 258 10.02 -16.23 -4.30
C ASP A 258 10.74 -17.21 -5.23
N SER A 259 10.77 -18.49 -4.88
CA SER A 259 11.23 -19.56 -5.76
C SER A 259 10.13 -20.00 -6.74
N ASP A 260 10.49 -20.83 -7.73
CA ASP A 260 9.50 -21.44 -8.64
C ASP A 260 8.47 -22.28 -7.87
N ASP A 261 8.92 -23.01 -6.86
CA ASP A 261 8.05 -23.85 -6.03
C ASP A 261 7.09 -22.99 -5.20
N ASP A 262 7.54 -21.84 -4.68
CA ASP A 262 6.68 -20.92 -3.94
C ASP A 262 5.57 -20.35 -4.84
N VAL A 263 5.91 -19.97 -6.08
CA VAL A 263 4.93 -19.46 -7.05
C VAL A 263 3.96 -20.55 -7.49
N LEU A 264 4.44 -21.77 -7.75
CA LEU A 264 3.58 -22.92 -8.08
C LEU A 264 2.66 -23.28 -6.92
N ASP A 265 3.14 -23.23 -5.68
CA ASP A 265 2.33 -23.45 -4.50
C ASP A 265 1.27 -22.37 -4.32
N PHE A 266 1.65 -21.11 -4.47
CA PHE A 266 0.72 -19.99 -4.44
C PHE A 266 -0.37 -20.12 -5.50
N LYS A 267 0.00 -20.48 -6.74
CA LYS A 267 -0.94 -20.78 -7.84
C LYS A 267 -1.97 -21.85 -7.42
N ARG A 268 -1.52 -22.97 -6.84
CA ARG A 268 -2.40 -24.05 -6.37
C ARG A 268 -3.31 -23.58 -5.24
N ARG A 269 -2.75 -22.96 -4.20
CA ARG A 269 -3.52 -22.47 -3.03
C ARG A 269 -4.58 -21.45 -3.41
N MET A 270 -4.31 -20.62 -4.42
CA MET A 270 -5.24 -19.60 -4.89
C MET A 270 -6.18 -20.07 -6.01
N ASN A 271 -6.02 -21.30 -6.51
CA ASN A 271 -6.77 -21.87 -7.62
C ASN A 271 -6.73 -20.98 -8.88
N LEU A 272 -5.52 -20.55 -9.27
CA LEU A 272 -5.33 -19.64 -10.39
C LEU A 272 -5.31 -20.39 -11.75
N PRO A 273 -5.77 -19.76 -12.85
CA PRO A 273 -5.89 -20.43 -14.15
C PRO A 273 -4.56 -20.94 -14.72
N ASP A 274 -4.59 -22.09 -15.37
CA ASP A 274 -3.39 -22.69 -16.00
C ASP A 274 -2.90 -21.95 -17.24
N ASP A 275 -3.78 -21.22 -17.91
CA ASP A 275 -3.47 -20.46 -19.12
C ASP A 275 -2.96 -19.04 -18.84
N TRP A 276 -2.82 -18.66 -17.57
CA TRP A 276 -2.03 -17.50 -17.18
C TRP A 276 -0.55 -17.78 -17.32
N ILE A 277 0.23 -16.74 -17.58
CA ILE A 277 1.68 -16.82 -17.66
C ILE A 277 2.27 -16.45 -16.31
N TYR A 278 3.01 -17.37 -15.70
CA TYR A 278 3.63 -17.18 -14.39
C TYR A 278 5.10 -16.86 -14.57
N VAL A 279 5.53 -15.69 -14.08
CA VAL A 279 6.91 -15.22 -14.19
C VAL A 279 7.48 -14.87 -12.82
N THR A 280 8.76 -15.14 -12.62
CA THR A 280 9.45 -14.80 -11.38
C THR A 280 9.82 -13.32 -11.34
N ALA A 281 10.28 -12.88 -10.16
CA ALA A 281 10.74 -11.52 -9.98
C ALA A 281 11.91 -11.18 -10.92
N ASN A 282 11.90 -9.93 -11.40
CA ASN A 282 12.98 -9.32 -12.15
C ASN A 282 13.01 -7.85 -11.74
N ILE A 283 14.04 -7.48 -10.98
CA ILE A 283 14.18 -6.17 -10.35
C ILE A 283 14.29 -5.05 -11.40
N GLN A 284 15.00 -5.29 -12.51
CA GLN A 284 15.13 -4.32 -13.58
C GLN A 284 13.77 -4.02 -14.23
N PHE A 285 12.93 -5.03 -14.42
CA PHE A 285 11.57 -4.82 -14.93
C PHE A 285 10.68 -4.02 -13.96
N LEU A 286 10.79 -4.28 -12.66
CA LEU A 286 10.10 -3.47 -11.64
C LEU A 286 10.57 -2.01 -11.69
N ASN A 287 11.88 -1.80 -11.83
CA ASN A 287 12.51 -0.47 -11.88
C ASN A 287 12.17 0.32 -13.15
N ASP A 288 12.12 -0.34 -14.30
CA ASP A 288 11.77 0.29 -15.57
C ASP A 288 10.31 0.78 -15.53
N LEU A 289 9.42 -0.02 -14.94
CA LEU A 289 8.00 0.29 -14.83
C LEU A 289 7.63 1.08 -13.57
N LYS A 290 8.58 1.39 -12.68
CA LYS A 290 8.34 2.06 -11.38
C LYS A 290 7.29 1.34 -10.53
N VAL A 291 7.36 0.02 -10.47
CA VAL A 291 6.48 -0.80 -9.63
C VAL A 291 7.02 -0.78 -8.20
N VAL A 292 6.26 -0.20 -7.28
CA VAL A 292 6.67 0.00 -5.88
C VAL A 292 5.75 -0.70 -4.87
N SER A 293 4.78 -1.46 -5.37
CA SER A 293 3.85 -2.25 -4.57
C SER A 293 3.56 -3.55 -5.28
N GLN A 294 3.58 -4.63 -4.49
CA GLN A 294 3.21 -5.99 -4.90
C GLN A 294 1.75 -6.15 -5.32
N GLU A 295 0.89 -5.15 -5.13
CA GLU A 295 -0.53 -5.17 -5.56
C GLU A 295 -0.76 -4.50 -6.93
N THR A 296 0.31 -4.07 -7.60
CA THR A 296 0.21 -3.33 -8.86
C THR A 296 -0.47 -4.15 -9.97
N LEU A 297 -1.27 -3.47 -10.80
CA LEU A 297 -1.83 -3.94 -12.06
C LEU A 297 -1.36 -3.01 -13.19
N LEU A 298 -0.79 -3.57 -14.25
CA LEU A 298 -0.41 -2.83 -15.46
C LEU A 298 -0.98 -3.51 -16.70
N GLY A 299 -1.75 -2.76 -17.48
CA GLY A 299 -2.30 -3.19 -18.76
C GLY A 299 -1.54 -2.55 -19.91
N PHE A 300 -1.19 -3.37 -20.90
CA PHE A 300 -0.46 -2.96 -22.10
C PHE A 300 -1.30 -3.27 -23.35
N ASP A 301 -1.38 -2.31 -24.27
CA ASP A 301 -1.94 -2.54 -25.60
C ASP A 301 -0.96 -3.32 -26.49
N PRO A 302 -1.37 -3.81 -27.68
CA PRO A 302 -0.50 -4.54 -28.59
C PRO A 302 0.74 -3.76 -29.06
N ASP A 303 0.73 -2.42 -29.00
CA ASP A 303 1.87 -1.56 -29.32
C ASP A 303 2.86 -1.44 -28.15
N GLY A 304 2.54 -2.00 -26.98
CA GLY A 304 3.38 -1.95 -25.78
C GLY A 304 3.20 -0.70 -24.93
N ARG A 305 2.17 0.11 -25.17
CA ARG A 305 1.84 1.28 -24.36
C ARG A 305 1.03 0.88 -23.13
N VAL A 306 1.28 1.53 -22.01
CA VAL A 306 0.48 1.35 -20.79
C VAL A 306 -0.89 2.00 -20.99
N VAL A 307 -1.95 1.19 -20.97
CA VAL A 307 -3.36 1.62 -21.17
C VAL A 307 -4.22 1.45 -19.91
N TYR A 308 -3.71 0.72 -18.92
CA TYR A 308 -4.35 0.59 -17.62
C TYR A 308 -3.31 0.55 -16.51
N GLU A 309 -3.56 1.23 -15.40
CA GLU A 309 -2.62 1.30 -14.30
C GLU A 309 -3.36 1.45 -12.97
N ARG A 310 -3.08 0.52 -12.05
CA ARG A 310 -3.44 0.62 -10.63
C ARG A 310 -2.23 0.20 -9.82
N ARG A 311 -1.61 1.12 -9.10
CA ARG A 311 -0.31 0.87 -8.46
C ARG A 311 -0.37 0.23 -7.08
N TRP A 312 -1.56 0.13 -6.48
CA TRP A 312 -1.75 -0.38 -5.12
C TRP A 312 -3.23 -0.63 -4.84
N GLY A 313 -3.50 -1.38 -3.75
CA GLY A 313 -4.83 -1.54 -3.17
C GLY A 313 -5.36 -2.98 -3.22
N VAL A 314 -6.50 -3.20 -2.57
CA VAL A 314 -7.27 -4.45 -2.70
C VAL A 314 -8.49 -4.19 -3.56
N PHE A 315 -8.68 -5.02 -4.58
CA PHE A 315 -9.69 -4.82 -5.61
C PHE A 315 -10.80 -5.85 -5.52
N SER A 316 -12.04 -5.38 -5.64
CA SER A 316 -13.21 -6.24 -5.79
C SER A 316 -13.23 -6.97 -7.14
N PRO A 317 -13.99 -8.08 -7.29
CA PRO A 317 -14.12 -8.76 -8.58
C PRO A 317 -14.61 -7.84 -9.71
N SER A 318 -15.53 -6.90 -9.44
CA SER A 318 -16.02 -5.95 -10.44
C SER A 318 -14.95 -4.97 -10.91
N GLU A 319 -14.05 -4.56 -10.01
CA GLU A 319 -12.95 -3.66 -10.39
C GLU A 319 -11.89 -4.37 -11.22
N LEU A 320 -11.64 -5.65 -10.94
CA LEU A 320 -10.74 -6.46 -11.76
C LEU A 320 -11.36 -6.83 -13.11
N ALA A 321 -12.67 -7.04 -13.16
CA ALA A 321 -13.40 -7.15 -14.42
C ALA A 321 -13.27 -5.85 -15.24
N ALA A 322 -13.40 -4.68 -14.61
CA ALA A 322 -13.22 -3.40 -15.28
C ALA A 322 -11.77 -3.18 -15.77
N ALA A 323 -10.78 -3.66 -15.01
CA ALA A 323 -9.38 -3.65 -15.44
C ALA A 323 -9.17 -4.51 -16.70
N LEU A 324 -9.64 -5.76 -16.66
CA LEU A 324 -9.58 -6.68 -17.80
C LEU A 324 -10.32 -6.13 -19.02
N GLU A 325 -11.47 -5.49 -18.81
CA GLU A 325 -12.23 -4.85 -19.87
C GLU A 325 -11.50 -3.67 -20.50
N ALA A 326 -10.94 -2.77 -19.69
CA ALA A 326 -10.17 -1.64 -20.17
C ALA A 326 -8.99 -2.11 -21.04
N VAL A 327 -8.28 -3.15 -20.59
CA VAL A 327 -7.17 -3.76 -21.35
C VAL A 327 -7.67 -4.43 -22.62
N ALA A 328 -8.74 -5.23 -22.56
CA ALA A 328 -9.31 -5.92 -23.72
C ALA A 328 -9.78 -4.96 -24.82
N ARG A 329 -10.31 -3.78 -24.45
CA ARG A 329 -10.78 -2.78 -25.41
C ARG A 329 -9.64 -2.03 -26.11
N SER A 330 -8.42 -2.05 -25.56
CA SER A 330 -7.27 -1.37 -26.16
C SER A 330 -6.84 -1.95 -27.51
N SER A 331 -7.15 -3.22 -27.78
CA SER A 331 -6.89 -3.87 -29.08
C SER A 331 -7.97 -3.60 -30.14
N GLY A 332 -9.04 -2.87 -29.81
CA GLY A 332 -10.18 -2.61 -30.70
C GLY A 332 -10.20 -1.24 -31.37
N GLY A 333 -9.14 -0.44 -31.24
CA GLY A 333 -9.03 0.90 -31.83
C GLY A 333 -8.12 0.90 -33.06
N GLY A 334 -8.61 0.39 -34.18
CA GLY A 334 -7.99 0.47 -35.50
C GLY A 334 -9.04 0.65 -36.57
#